data_AF-F6HVR2-F1
#
_entry.id   AF-F6HVR2-F1
#
_cell.length_a   1.000
_cell.length_b   1.000
_cell.length_c   1.000
_cell.angle_alpha   90.00
_cell.angle_beta   90.00
_cell.angle_gamma   90.00
#
_symmetry.space_group_name_H-M   'P 1'
#
loop_
_entity.id
_entity.type
_entity.pdbx_description
1 polymer ?
#
loop_
_entity_poly.entity_id
_entity_poly.type
_entity_poly.pdbx_seq_one_letter_code
_entity_poly.pdbx_strand_id
1 'polypeptide(L)'
;MAFCNAYGRGLTDWSLASTYGKFAIFTIGAWAGGAHGGVIAGLAACGVMMNIVSTTSDLMQDFKTGYLIVASPRSMFVSQLIGTAMGCVIASCVFWLFYKAFDDLGQEGSECPAPYALVYRNMSIMRVDGIPSYQRIVFFFVVCSSLQQFLST
;
A
#
# COMPACT_ATOMS: atom_id res chain seq x y z
N MET A 1 -6.21 3.32 12.12
CA MET A 1 -5.39 3.75 10.96
C MET A 1 -6.24 4.29 9.82
N ALA A 2 -7.20 3.52 9.28
CA ALA A 2 -8.14 3.99 8.25
C ALA A 2 -8.86 5.31 8.60
N PHE A 3 -9.46 5.41 9.78
CA PHE A 3 -10.15 6.62 10.23
C PHE A 3 -9.20 7.84 10.32
N CYS A 4 -8.04 7.67 10.96
CA CYS A 4 -7.04 8.75 11.08
C CYS A 4 -6.50 9.20 9.72
N ASN A 5 -6.31 8.26 8.77
CA ASN A 5 -5.84 8.59 7.44
C ASN A 5 -6.91 9.28 6.60
N ALA A 6 -8.16 8.86 6.72
CA ALA A 6 -9.29 9.53 6.08
C ALA A 6 -9.44 10.96 6.62
N TYR A 7 -9.37 11.15 7.95
CA TYR A 7 -9.40 12.47 8.56
C TYR A 7 -8.24 13.37 8.08
N GLY A 8 -7.01 12.84 8.05
CA GLY A 8 -5.84 13.53 7.53
C GLY A 8 -6.01 13.93 6.06
N ARG A 9 -6.43 12.99 5.19
CA ARG A 9 -6.68 13.29 3.78
C ARG A 9 -7.79 14.33 3.59
N GLY A 10 -8.82 14.33 4.43
CA GLY A 10 -9.87 15.33 4.38
C GLY A 10 -9.36 16.76 4.59
N LEU A 11 -8.34 16.92 5.44
CA LEU A 11 -7.75 18.22 5.79
C LEU A 11 -6.58 18.62 4.89
N THR A 12 -5.73 17.69 4.47
CA THR A 12 -4.47 18.00 3.75
C THR A 12 -4.40 17.42 2.33
N ASP A 13 -5.46 16.75 1.86
CA ASP A 13 -5.54 16.02 0.59
C ASP A 13 -4.44 14.95 0.41
N TRP A 14 -3.71 14.58 1.48
CA TRP A 14 -2.60 13.62 1.45
C TRP A 14 -2.96 12.23 2.02
N SER A 15 -2.38 11.16 1.46
CA SER A 15 -2.56 9.78 1.94
C SER A 15 -1.25 9.20 2.49
N LEU A 16 -1.28 8.67 3.72
CA LEU A 16 -0.14 8.00 4.35
C LEU A 16 -0.10 6.48 4.06
N ALA A 17 -0.78 6.00 3.02
CA ALA A 17 -0.86 4.57 2.69
C ALA A 17 0.51 3.87 2.63
N SER A 18 1.48 4.46 1.94
CA SER A 18 2.85 3.93 1.82
C SER A 18 3.57 3.85 3.18
N THR A 19 3.42 4.88 4.01
CA THR A 19 4.01 4.92 5.36
C THR A 19 3.43 3.83 6.24
N TYR A 20 2.10 3.67 6.26
CA TYR A 20 1.43 2.63 7.03
C TYR A 20 1.75 1.22 6.53
N GLY A 21 1.89 1.02 5.22
CA GLY A 21 2.33 -0.25 4.64
C GLY A 21 3.71 -0.67 5.15
N LYS A 22 4.67 0.26 5.17
CA LYS A 22 6.03 0.01 5.68
C LYS A 22 6.06 -0.30 7.18
N PHE A 23 5.23 0.38 7.97
CA PHE A 23 5.05 0.02 9.38
C PHE A 23 4.45 -1.38 9.55
N ALA A 24 3.49 -1.78 8.70
CA ALA A 24 2.91 -3.11 8.74
C ALA A 24 3.92 -4.22 8.40
N ILE A 25 4.83 -4.00 7.44
CA ILE A 25 5.97 -4.90 7.18
C ILE A 25 6.80 -5.07 8.45
N PHE A 26 7.06 -3.96 9.14
CA PHE A 26 7.93 -3.92 10.30
C PHE A 26 7.34 -4.67 11.51
N THR A 27 6.04 -4.49 11.76
CA THR A 27 5.37 -5.11 12.90
C THR A 27 5.07 -6.59 12.65
N ILE A 28 4.48 -6.93 11.50
CA ILE A 28 4.06 -8.30 11.17
C ILE A 28 5.26 -9.16 10.75
N GLY A 29 6.20 -8.62 9.97
CA GLY A 29 7.39 -9.34 9.56
C GLY A 29 8.30 -9.72 10.75
N ALA A 30 8.41 -8.84 11.75
CA ALA A 30 9.15 -9.17 12.98
C ALA A 30 8.40 -10.14 13.89
N TRP A 31 7.07 -10.03 13.95
CA TRP A 31 6.25 -10.93 14.76
C TRP A 31 6.24 -12.36 14.22
N ALA A 32 6.18 -12.52 12.89
CA ALA A 32 6.21 -13.84 12.25
C ALA A 32 7.61 -14.48 12.25
N GLY A 33 8.69 -13.69 12.29
CA GLY A 33 10.06 -14.18 12.37
C GLY A 33 10.57 -14.92 11.12
N GLY A 34 11.88 -15.15 11.05
CA GLY A 34 12.53 -15.74 9.85
C GLY A 34 12.21 -17.20 9.60
N ALA A 35 12.02 -17.98 10.66
CA ALA A 35 11.73 -19.40 10.57
C ALA A 35 10.32 -19.72 10.00
N HIS A 36 9.38 -18.78 10.04
CA HIS A 36 7.98 -19.01 9.63
C HIS A 36 7.55 -18.16 8.43
N GLY A 37 8.50 -17.72 7.59
CA GLY A 37 8.17 -16.97 6.37
C GLY A 37 7.71 -15.52 6.63
N GLY A 38 8.25 -14.87 7.67
CA GLY A 38 7.89 -13.49 8.04
C GLY A 38 8.06 -12.45 6.93
N VAL A 39 8.89 -12.74 5.93
CA VAL A 39 9.06 -11.91 4.72
C VAL A 39 7.75 -11.84 3.93
N ILE A 40 7.15 -13.01 3.66
CA ILE A 40 5.90 -13.14 2.91
C ILE A 40 4.73 -12.60 3.75
N ALA A 41 4.69 -12.91 5.04
CA ALA A 41 3.67 -12.40 5.95
C ALA A 41 3.70 -10.86 6.06
N GLY A 42 4.90 -10.26 6.15
CA GLY A 42 5.08 -8.81 6.18
C GLY A 42 4.69 -8.14 4.87
N LEU A 43 5.06 -8.71 3.72
CA LEU A 43 4.65 -8.23 2.39
C LEU A 43 3.13 -8.31 2.19
N ALA A 44 2.50 -9.43 2.59
CA ALA A 44 1.05 -9.60 2.51
C ALA A 44 0.34 -8.57 3.39
N ALA A 45 0.79 -8.38 4.63
CA ALA A 45 0.26 -7.37 5.54
C ALA A 45 0.42 -5.94 4.98
N CYS A 46 1.55 -5.65 4.34
CA CYS A 46 1.79 -4.39 3.65
C CYS A 46 0.75 -4.14 2.56
N GLY A 47 0.56 -5.11 1.67
CA GLY A 47 -0.37 -5.02 0.56
C GLY A 47 -1.80 -4.78 1.07
N VAL A 48 -2.24 -5.57 2.04
CA VAL A 48 -3.56 -5.40 2.65
C VAL A 48 -3.71 -4.01 3.28
N MET A 49 -2.73 -3.58 4.07
CA MET A 49 -2.76 -2.29 4.75
C MET A 49 -2.79 -1.12 3.75
N MET A 50 -1.95 -1.15 2.72
CA MET A 50 -1.92 -0.10 1.69
C MET A 50 -3.27 -0.01 0.97
N ASN A 51 -3.87 -1.13 0.58
CA ASN A 51 -5.17 -1.15 -0.09
C ASN A 51 -6.30 -0.61 0.81
N ILE A 52 -6.34 -0.97 2.09
CA ILE A 52 -7.34 -0.44 3.02
C ILE A 52 -7.18 1.06 3.17
N VAL A 53 -5.94 1.51 3.40
CA VAL A 53 -5.65 2.92 3.64
C VAL A 53 -5.94 3.76 2.39
N SER A 54 -5.52 3.32 1.20
CA SER A 54 -5.82 4.02 -0.05
C SER A 54 -7.32 4.11 -0.30
N THR A 55 -8.05 3.00 -0.15
CA THR A 55 -9.51 2.96 -0.37
C THR A 55 -10.24 3.90 0.59
N THR A 56 -9.84 3.97 1.86
CA THR A 56 -10.45 4.89 2.84
C THR A 56 -10.15 6.36 2.52
N SER A 57 -8.98 6.59 1.95
CA SER A 57 -8.54 7.88 1.47
C SER A 57 -9.35 8.32 0.24
N ASP A 58 -9.59 7.42 -0.71
CA ASP A 58 -10.38 7.71 -1.91
C ASP A 58 -11.84 7.97 -1.54
N LEU A 59 -12.41 7.15 -0.64
CA LEU A 59 -13.75 7.35 -0.10
C LEU A 59 -13.93 8.71 0.59
N MET A 60 -12.91 9.22 1.28
CA MET A 60 -12.98 10.56 1.89
C MET A 60 -13.00 11.67 0.83
N GLN A 61 -12.18 11.54 -0.21
CA GLN A 61 -12.14 12.50 -1.31
C GLN A 61 -13.47 12.48 -2.10
N ASP A 62 -14.01 11.29 -2.28
CA ASP A 62 -15.34 11.06 -2.80
C ASP A 62 -16.38 11.76 -1.93
N PHE A 63 -16.42 11.55 -0.60
CA PHE A 63 -17.39 12.23 0.27
C PHE A 63 -17.29 13.75 0.25
N LYS A 64 -16.08 14.33 0.17
CA LYS A 64 -15.86 15.78 0.01
C LYS A 64 -16.47 16.28 -1.31
N THR A 65 -16.27 15.53 -2.39
CA THR A 65 -16.84 15.84 -3.71
C THR A 65 -18.37 15.65 -3.71
N GLY A 66 -18.86 14.56 -3.13
CA GLY A 66 -20.27 14.24 -2.97
C GLY A 66 -21.03 15.30 -2.17
N TYR A 67 -20.41 15.86 -1.13
CA TYR A 67 -20.97 17.00 -0.40
C TYR A 67 -21.11 18.25 -1.28
N LEU A 68 -20.11 18.55 -2.13
CA LEU A 68 -20.16 19.72 -3.03
C LEU A 68 -21.23 19.61 -4.12
N ILE A 69 -21.50 18.40 -4.62
CA ILE A 69 -22.55 18.14 -5.62
C ILE A 69 -23.92 17.81 -4.98
N VAL A 70 -24.04 17.91 -3.65
CA VAL A 70 -25.24 17.56 -2.87
C VAL A 70 -25.72 16.13 -3.15
N ALA A 71 -24.79 15.23 -3.44
CA ALA A 71 -25.06 13.80 -3.59
C ALA A 71 -25.25 13.15 -2.22
N SER A 72 -26.19 12.21 -2.13
CA SER A 72 -26.43 11.49 -0.88
C SER A 72 -25.26 10.55 -0.53
N PRO A 73 -24.77 10.54 0.73
CA PRO A 73 -23.62 9.74 1.13
C PRO A 73 -23.87 8.22 1.05
N ARG A 74 -25.14 7.80 1.11
CA ARG A 74 -25.52 6.40 0.92
C ARG A 74 -25.31 5.92 -0.51
N SER A 75 -25.63 6.75 -1.52
CA SER A 75 -25.43 6.39 -2.92
C SER A 75 -23.95 6.21 -3.25
N MET A 76 -23.11 7.10 -2.70
CA MET A 76 -21.66 7.07 -2.88
C MET A 76 -20.98 5.84 -2.26
N PHE A 77 -21.43 5.42 -1.07
CA PHE A 77 -20.93 4.19 -0.47
C PHE A 77 -21.28 2.96 -1.33
N VAL A 78 -22.50 2.91 -1.87
CA VAL A 78 -22.95 1.81 -2.74
C VAL A 78 -22.14 1.77 -4.04
N SER A 79 -21.89 2.92 -4.68
CA SER A 79 -21.05 2.97 -5.88
C SER A 79 -19.61 2.52 -5.61
N GLN A 80 -19.03 2.88 -4.46
CA GLN A 80 -17.68 2.44 -4.09
C GLN A 80 -17.60 0.93 -3.91
N LEU A 81 -18.64 0.34 -3.31
CA LEU A 81 -18.70 -1.09 -3.03
C LEU A 81 -18.85 -1.90 -4.34
N ILE A 82 -19.71 -1.42 -5.25
CA ILE A 82 -19.87 -2.01 -6.59
C ILE A 82 -18.59 -1.84 -7.41
N GLY A 83 -17.99 -0.65 -7.41
CA GLY A 83 -16.75 -0.37 -8.12
C GLY A 83 -15.58 -1.21 -7.62
N THR A 84 -15.46 -1.39 -6.31
CA THR A 84 -14.43 -2.25 -5.70
C THR A 84 -14.67 -3.72 -6.07
N ALA A 85 -15.92 -4.20 -5.99
CA ALA A 85 -16.25 -5.58 -6.37
C ALA A 85 -15.95 -5.87 -7.84
N MET A 86 -16.33 -4.97 -8.75
CA MET A 86 -15.99 -5.07 -10.17
C MET A 86 -14.48 -5.00 -10.39
N GLY A 87 -13.78 -4.11 -9.68
CA GLY A 87 -12.33 -3.98 -9.71
C GLY A 87 -11.61 -5.27 -9.31
N CYS A 88 -12.06 -5.96 -8.26
CA CYS A 88 -11.48 -7.24 -7.83
C CYS A 88 -11.59 -8.32 -8.93
N VAL A 89 -12.71 -8.38 -9.65
CA VAL A 89 -12.92 -9.35 -10.74
C VAL A 89 -12.11 -8.98 -11.97
N ILE A 90 -12.17 -7.72 -12.41
CA ILE A 90 -11.47 -7.25 -13.60
C ILE A 90 -9.95 -7.33 -13.39
N ALA A 91 -9.43 -6.89 -12.24
CA ALA A 91 -8.00 -6.94 -11.94
C ALA A 91 -7.46 -8.37 -11.95
N SER A 92 -8.21 -9.33 -11.39
CA SER A 92 -7.83 -10.75 -11.42
C SER A 92 -7.82 -11.30 -12.85
N CYS A 93 -8.80 -10.93 -13.67
CA CYS A 93 -8.90 -11.37 -15.06
C CYS A 93 -7.78 -10.76 -15.93
N VAL A 94 -7.47 -9.48 -15.74
CA VAL A 94 -6.37 -8.79 -16.45
C VAL A 94 -5.02 -9.36 -16.01
N PHE A 95 -4.80 -9.58 -14.72
CA PHE A 95 -3.59 -10.22 -14.22
C PHE A 95 -3.39 -11.61 -14.83
N TRP A 96 -4.46 -12.41 -14.94
CA TRP A 96 -4.40 -13.73 -15.58
C TRP A 96 -4.05 -13.68 -17.07
N LEU A 97 -4.59 -12.70 -17.79
CA LEU A 97 -4.25 -12.47 -19.21
C LEU A 97 -2.78 -12.07 -19.37
N PHE A 98 -2.27 -11.16 -18.55
CA PHE A 98 -0.86 -10.78 -18.55
C PHE A 98 0.04 -11.96 -18.19
N TYR A 99 -0.31 -12.74 -17.17
CA TYR A 99 0.43 -13.93 -16.74
C TYR A 99 0.53 -15.00 -17.84
N LYS A 100 -0.46 -15.09 -18.72
CA LYS A 100 -0.46 -16.01 -19.88
C LYS A 100 0.24 -15.44 -21.12
N ALA A 101 0.34 -14.12 -21.25
CA ALA A 101 0.89 -13.45 -22.42
C ALA A 101 2.39 -13.17 -22.32
N PHE A 102 2.94 -13.08 -21.10
CA PHE A 102 4.34 -12.79 -20.85
C PHE A 102 4.91 -13.77 -19.83
N ASP A 103 5.75 -14.71 -20.28
CA ASP A 103 6.41 -15.69 -19.39
C ASP A 103 7.51 -15.06 -18.49
N ASP A 104 8.01 -13.86 -18.85
CA ASP A 104 9.10 -13.15 -18.16
C ASP A 104 8.65 -12.00 -17.24
N LEU A 105 7.42 -12.02 -16.72
CA LEU A 105 6.94 -10.95 -15.82
C LEU A 105 7.78 -10.86 -14.52
N GLY A 106 8.48 -9.74 -14.35
CA GLY A 106 9.17 -9.40 -13.10
C GLY A 106 10.62 -9.90 -12.94
N GLN A 107 11.25 -10.45 -13.99
CA GLN A 107 12.69 -10.77 -13.99
C GLN A 107 13.57 -9.59 -14.44
N GLU A 108 14.81 -9.54 -13.95
CA GLU A 108 15.81 -8.53 -14.32
C GLU A 108 16.20 -8.70 -15.80
N GLY A 109 15.66 -7.85 -16.68
CA GLY A 109 15.87 -7.89 -18.14
C GLY A 109 14.61 -8.04 -18.99
N SER A 110 13.43 -8.21 -18.36
CA SER A 110 12.11 -8.30 -19.02
C SER A 110 11.60 -6.94 -19.53
N GLU A 111 10.69 -6.96 -20.52
CA GLU A 111 9.98 -5.76 -21.02
C GLU A 111 9.14 -5.05 -19.94
N CYS A 112 8.82 -5.74 -18.83
CA CYS A 112 8.10 -5.17 -17.68
C CYS A 112 8.85 -5.42 -16.36
N PRO A 113 9.94 -4.69 -16.08
CA PRO A 113 10.64 -4.81 -14.81
C PRO A 113 9.77 -4.27 -13.67
N ALA A 114 9.73 -4.96 -12.53
CA ALA A 114 8.95 -4.59 -11.35
C ALA A 114 9.85 -4.05 -10.20
N PRO A 115 10.48 -2.88 -10.35
CA PRO A 115 11.47 -2.37 -9.40
C PRO A 115 10.88 -2.12 -8.01
N TYR A 116 9.61 -1.72 -7.92
CA TYR A 116 8.93 -1.51 -6.64
C TYR A 116 8.75 -2.82 -5.86
N ALA A 117 8.44 -3.93 -6.53
CA ALA A 117 8.31 -5.23 -5.88
C ALA A 117 9.64 -5.65 -5.23
N LEU A 118 10.77 -5.38 -5.91
CA LEU A 118 12.10 -5.67 -5.42
C LEU A 118 12.47 -4.81 -4.19
N VAL A 119 12.11 -3.52 -4.19
CA VAL A 119 12.30 -2.62 -3.02
C VAL A 119 11.52 -3.10 -1.79
N TYR A 120 10.23 -3.42 -1.94
CA TYR A 120 9.42 -3.89 -0.81
C TYR A 120 9.85 -5.27 -0.30
N ARG A 121 10.28 -6.17 -1.22
CA ARG A 121 10.83 -7.47 -0.86
C ARG A 121 12.10 -7.32 -0.04
N ASN A 122 13.06 -6.52 -0.50
CA ASN A 122 14.28 -6.23 0.24
C ASN A 122 13.98 -5.60 1.61
N MET A 123 12.96 -4.75 1.71
CA MET A 123 12.52 -4.16 2.98
C MET A 123 11.97 -5.19 3.97
N SER A 124 11.23 -6.18 3.49
CA SER A 124 10.72 -7.28 4.33
C SER A 124 11.82 -8.25 4.78
N ILE A 125 12.80 -8.54 3.92
CA ILE A 125 13.98 -9.37 4.25
C ILE A 125 14.83 -8.67 5.31
N MET A 126 15.13 -7.37 5.13
CA MET A 126 15.84 -6.54 6.11
C MET A 126 15.19 -6.58 7.50
N ARG A 127 13.86 -6.72 7.57
CA ARG A 127 13.16 -6.75 8.84
C ARG A 127 13.33 -8.07 9.57
N VAL A 128 13.32 -9.17 8.83
CA VAL A 128 13.30 -10.52 9.35
C VAL A 128 14.69 -10.98 9.79
N ASP A 129 15.72 -10.62 9.03
CA ASP A 129 17.11 -11.03 9.28
C ASP A 129 17.89 -10.08 10.21
N GLY A 130 17.26 -8.96 10.62
CA GLY A 130 17.87 -7.95 11.49
C GLY A 130 18.63 -6.86 10.71
N ILE A 131 18.73 -5.65 11.28
CA ILE A 131 19.19 -4.45 10.56
C ILE A 131 20.71 -4.24 10.71
N PRO A 132 21.54 -4.43 9.65
CA PRO A 132 22.94 -4.00 9.64
C PRO A 132 23.07 -2.46 9.52
N SER A 133 24.19 -1.92 10.00
CA SER A 133 24.41 -0.48 10.25
C SER A 133 24.18 0.45 9.04
N TYR A 134 24.58 0.02 7.83
CA TYR A 134 24.41 0.81 6.61
C TYR A 134 22.94 0.90 6.15
N GLN A 135 22.13 -0.13 6.43
CA GLN A 135 20.72 -0.16 6.04
C GLN A 135 19.77 0.51 7.06
N ARG A 136 20.27 0.86 8.26
CA ARG A 136 19.59 1.81 9.16
C ARG A 136 19.43 3.19 8.52
N ILE A 137 20.36 3.60 7.65
CA ILE A 137 20.29 4.88 6.93
C ILE A 137 19.11 4.87 5.97
N VAL A 138 18.84 3.76 5.27
CA VAL A 138 17.67 3.62 4.38
C VAL A 138 16.36 3.63 5.17
N PHE A 139 16.32 2.94 6.32
CA PHE A 139 15.17 2.98 7.22
C PHE A 139 14.93 4.40 7.75
N PHE A 140 15.98 5.10 8.18
CA PHE A 140 15.92 6.48 8.64
C PHE A 140 15.54 7.43 7.51
N PHE A 141 16.04 7.25 6.29
CA PHE A 141 15.68 8.05 5.12
C PHE A 141 14.21 7.84 4.75
N VAL A 142 13.70 6.62 4.81
CA VAL A 142 12.31 6.29 4.49
C VAL A 142 11.35 6.82 5.56
N VAL A 143 11.69 6.67 6.84
CA VAL A 143 10.90 7.25 7.93
C VAL A 143 10.98 8.78 7.90
N CYS A 144 12.16 9.35 7.66
CA CYS A 144 12.37 10.79 7.57
C CYS A 144 11.71 11.40 6.34
N SER A 145 11.74 10.78 5.17
CA SER A 145 11.00 11.28 3.98
C SER A 145 9.49 11.18 4.14
N SER A 146 8.99 10.14 4.82
CA SER A 146 7.58 10.07 5.24
C SER A 146 7.22 11.11 6.32
N LEU A 147 8.15 11.48 7.20
CA LEU A 147 7.97 12.53 8.22
C LEU A 147 8.07 13.93 7.61
N GLN A 148 8.97 14.14 6.65
CA GLN A 148 9.19 15.39 5.91
C GLN A 148 7.97 15.72 5.04
N GLN A 149 7.32 14.70 4.46
CA GLN A 149 6.02 14.86 3.78
C GLN A 149 4.89 15.26 4.73
N PHE A 150 4.99 14.93 6.02
CA PHE A 150 4.02 15.33 7.04
C PHE A 150 4.31 16.72 7.64
N LEU A 151 5.59 17.15 7.63
CA LEU A 151 6.07 18.44 8.13
C LEU A 151 6.06 19.56 7.07
N SER A 152 5.93 19.22 5.79
CA SER A 152 5.87 20.18 4.66
C SER A 152 4.45 20.68 4.35
N THR A 153 3.46 20.29 5.17
CA THR A 153 2.06 20.76 5.14
C THR A 153 1.74 21.46 6.45
#